data_AF-A0A392M8V9-F1
#
_entry.id   AF-A0A392M8V9-F1
#
_cell.length_a   1.000
_cell.length_b   1.000
_cell.length_c   1.000
_cell.angle_alpha   90.00
_cell.angle_beta   90.00
_cell.angle_gamma   90.00
#
_symmetry.space_group_name_H-M   'P 1'
#
loop_
_entity.id
_entity.type
_entity.pdbx_description
1 polymer ?
#
loop_
_entity_poly.entity_id
_entity_poly.type
_entity_poly.pdbx_seq_one_letter_code
_entity_poly.pdbx_strand_id
1 'polypeptide(L)'
;MTSNTTSGNVCSPPMQSTSNGVFQGDNPLDYALPLAILQICLVLVVTRGLAYLLKPLRQPRVIAEIVGGILLGPSALGRNKSYLHAVFPPKSLTVLDTLANLGLIFFLFLAGIELDPKSLRKTGGRVLAIAIAGISLPFALGIGSSFVLQATIAKGVNTSAFLVYMGVALSITAFPVLARILAELKLLTTSVGRMAMSAAAVNDVAAWILLALAVALSGNSQSPFVSLWVFLSGCGFVVCSILTVLPIFKWMAQQCHE
;
A
#
# COMPACT_ATOMS: atom_id res chain seq x y z
N MET A 1 13.03 -48.71 4.60
CA MET A 1 12.98 -47.75 5.72
C MET A 1 12.93 -46.36 5.13
N THR A 2 11.71 -45.84 4.95
CA THR A 2 11.40 -44.55 4.33
C THR A 2 11.38 -43.46 5.40
N SER A 3 12.32 -42.53 5.34
CA SER A 3 12.36 -41.34 6.19
C SER A 3 11.36 -40.29 5.68
N ASN A 4 10.21 -40.18 6.35
CA ASN A 4 9.30 -39.05 6.21
C ASN A 4 9.81 -37.87 7.03
N THR A 5 10.44 -36.89 6.38
CA THR A 5 10.61 -35.54 6.94
C THR A 5 9.39 -34.71 6.59
N THR A 6 8.39 -34.72 7.46
CA THR A 6 7.37 -33.67 7.51
C THR A 6 8.04 -32.40 8.01
N SER A 7 8.43 -31.53 7.09
CA SER A 7 8.79 -30.13 7.38
C SER A 7 7.55 -29.41 7.88
N GLY A 8 7.25 -29.54 9.17
CA GLY A 8 6.24 -28.72 9.83
C GLY A 8 6.66 -27.26 9.73
N ASN A 9 5.78 -26.40 9.22
CA ASN A 9 5.91 -24.96 9.35
C ASN A 9 5.89 -24.62 10.85
N VAL A 10 7.07 -24.58 11.48
CA VAL A 10 7.23 -24.09 12.84
C VAL A 10 6.98 -22.59 12.79
N CYS A 11 5.78 -22.17 13.18
CA CYS A 11 5.50 -20.75 13.45
C CYS A 11 6.54 -20.26 14.47
N SER A 12 7.32 -19.25 14.08
CA SER A 12 8.25 -18.61 15.00
C SER A 12 7.46 -18.09 16.21
N PRO A 13 7.93 -18.33 17.45
CA PRO A 13 7.23 -17.86 18.63
C PRO A 13 7.09 -16.32 18.57
N PRO A 14 5.92 -15.78 18.95
CA PRO A 14 5.69 -14.33 18.95
C PRO A 14 6.66 -13.64 19.92
N MET A 15 7.09 -12.42 19.57
CA MET A 15 7.93 -11.61 20.47
C MET A 15 7.14 -11.25 21.73
N GLN A 16 7.81 -11.28 22.89
CA GLN A 16 7.20 -10.81 24.13
C GLN A 16 6.96 -9.29 24.04
N SER A 17 5.84 -8.83 24.60
CA SER A 17 5.38 -7.45 24.45
C SER A 17 6.19 -6.44 25.26
N THR A 18 6.59 -6.80 26.48
CA THR A 18 7.21 -5.88 27.45
C THR A 18 8.52 -6.45 27.98
N SER A 19 9.53 -5.58 28.11
CA SER A 19 10.80 -5.88 28.76
C SER A 19 10.74 -5.45 30.23
N ASN A 20 11.39 -6.20 31.13
CA ASN A 20 11.53 -5.77 32.53
C ASN A 20 12.62 -4.69 32.70
N GLY A 21 13.28 -4.28 31.61
CA GLY A 21 14.21 -3.17 31.55
C GLY A 21 15.68 -3.61 31.52
N VAL A 22 16.53 -2.74 30.95
CA VAL A 22 17.99 -2.95 30.84
C VAL A 22 18.65 -3.23 32.19
N PHE A 23 18.13 -2.63 33.26
CA PHE A 23 18.65 -2.79 34.62
C PHE A 23 18.44 -4.21 35.19
N GLN A 24 17.52 -5.00 34.61
CA GLN A 24 17.28 -6.39 34.97
C GLN A 24 18.15 -7.37 34.16
N GLY A 25 18.97 -6.88 33.22
CA GLY A 25 19.78 -7.70 32.30
C GLY A 25 19.08 -8.07 31.00
N ASP A 26 17.85 -7.61 30.77
CA ASP A 26 17.08 -7.86 29.54
C ASP A 26 17.55 -6.93 28.41
N ASN A 27 17.73 -7.47 27.20
CA ASN A 27 17.97 -6.66 26.01
C ASN A 27 16.63 -6.12 25.48
N PRO A 28 16.39 -4.79 25.47
CA PRO A 28 15.10 -4.23 25.06
C PRO A 28 14.79 -4.45 23.57
N LEU A 29 15.80 -4.75 22.75
CA LEU A 29 15.67 -5.04 21.32
C LEU A 29 15.00 -6.40 21.04
N ASP A 30 14.97 -7.31 22.02
CA ASP A 30 14.35 -8.63 21.87
C ASP A 30 12.82 -8.59 22.09
N TYR A 31 12.29 -7.43 22.51
CA TYR A 31 10.87 -7.21 22.83
C TYR A 31 10.19 -6.34 21.79
N ALA A 32 8.90 -6.60 21.55
CA ALA A 32 8.15 -5.97 20.47
C ALA A 32 7.97 -4.45 20.67
N LEU A 33 7.54 -4.01 21.85
CA LEU A 33 7.22 -2.58 22.08
C LEU A 33 8.46 -1.67 22.11
N PRO A 34 9.53 -1.97 22.87
CA PRO A 34 10.70 -1.09 22.91
C PRO A 34 11.39 -1.00 21.54
N LEU A 35 11.47 -2.13 20.82
CA LEU A 35 11.99 -2.17 19.46
C LEU A 35 11.13 -1.36 18.49
N ALA A 36 9.80 -1.48 18.55
CA ALA A 36 8.90 -0.70 17.69
C ALA A 36 9.03 0.81 17.95
N ILE A 37 9.13 1.23 19.22
CA ILE A 37 9.35 2.64 19.58
C ILE A 37 10.68 3.12 19.02
N LEU A 38 11.77 2.35 19.20
CA LEU A 38 13.07 2.67 18.63
C LEU A 38 13.01 2.83 17.11
N GLN A 39 12.39 1.87 16.43
CA GLN A 39 12.21 1.87 14.97
C GLN A 39 11.44 3.12 14.51
N ILE A 40 10.32 3.45 15.16
CA ILE A 40 9.52 4.65 14.84
C ILE A 40 10.35 5.92 15.07
N CYS A 41 11.04 6.05 16.21
CA CYS A 41 11.91 7.19 16.49
C CYS A 41 13.00 7.34 15.41
N LEU A 42 13.65 6.24 15.05
CA LEU A 42 14.70 6.22 14.03
C LEU A 42 14.16 6.60 12.65
N VAL A 43 13.01 6.05 12.24
CA VAL A 43 12.32 6.42 11.00
C VAL A 43 11.95 7.91 11.02
N LEU A 44 11.38 8.42 12.11
CA LEU A 44 11.00 9.82 12.22
C LEU A 44 12.21 10.76 12.14
N VAL A 45 13.30 10.47 12.87
CA VAL A 45 14.52 11.29 12.85
C VAL A 45 15.12 11.35 11.45
N VAL A 46 15.28 10.20 10.80
CA VAL A 46 15.87 10.12 9.46
C VAL A 46 15.00 10.81 8.42
N THR A 47 13.69 10.52 8.41
CA THR A 47 12.77 11.11 7.44
C THR A 47 12.59 12.62 7.64
N ARG A 48 12.55 13.10 8.89
CA ARG A 48 12.49 14.55 9.19
C ARG A 48 13.78 15.26 8.87
N GLY A 49 14.93 14.66 9.19
CA GLY A 49 16.24 15.19 8.83
C GLY A 49 16.38 15.31 7.31
N LEU A 50 15.95 14.28 6.58
CA LEU A 50 15.97 14.30 5.12
C LEU A 50 14.97 15.30 4.53
N ALA A 51 13.77 15.43 5.11
CA ALA A 51 12.80 16.43 4.69
C ALA A 51 13.34 17.87 4.88
N TYR A 52 14.07 18.11 5.97
CA TYR A 52 14.74 19.39 6.19
C TYR A 52 15.84 19.64 5.14
N LEU A 53 16.65 18.63 4.83
CA LEU A 53 17.73 18.71 3.85
C LEU A 53 17.21 18.88 2.41
N LEU A 54 16.08 18.25 2.07
CA LEU A 54 15.44 18.33 0.75
C LEU A 54 14.52 19.55 0.61
N LYS A 55 14.22 20.28 1.69
CA LYS A 55 13.43 21.52 1.68
C LYS A 55 13.88 22.55 0.62
N PRO A 56 15.18 22.86 0.43
CA PRO A 56 15.62 23.78 -0.64
C PRO A 56 15.27 23.30 -2.05
N LEU A 57 15.11 21.98 -2.25
CA LEU A 57 14.74 21.39 -3.54
C LEU A 57 13.22 21.39 -3.83
N ARG A 58 12.40 21.97 -2.92
CA ARG A 58 10.94 22.05 -3.04
C ARG A 58 10.25 20.70 -3.25
N GLN A 59 10.83 19.63 -2.70
CA GLN A 59 10.25 18.29 -2.76
C GLN A 59 9.15 18.12 -1.70
N PRO A 60 7.98 17.53 -2.03
CA PRO A 60 7.00 17.09 -1.04
C PRO A 60 7.62 16.17 0.01
N ARG A 61 7.18 16.29 1.26
CA ARG A 61 7.72 15.53 2.39
C ARG A 61 7.57 14.01 2.22
N VAL A 62 6.54 13.56 1.50
CA VAL A 62 6.37 12.13 1.20
C VAL A 62 7.58 11.53 0.46
N ILE A 63 8.29 12.32 -0.36
CA ILE A 63 9.49 11.86 -1.07
C ILE A 63 10.64 11.63 -0.10
N ALA A 64 10.82 12.53 0.88
CA ALA A 64 11.81 12.34 1.94
C ALA A 64 11.50 11.10 2.78
N GLU A 65 10.22 10.77 2.98
CA GLU A 65 9.82 9.57 3.71
C GLU A 65 10.13 8.29 2.92
N ILE A 66 9.85 8.27 1.60
CA ILE A 66 10.19 7.16 0.72
C ILE A 66 11.72 6.95 0.66
N VAL A 67 12.49 8.02 0.45
CA VAL A 67 13.95 7.93 0.41
C VAL A 67 14.50 7.51 1.77
N GLY A 68 13.94 8.01 2.88
CA GLY A 68 14.30 7.57 4.22
C GLY A 68 14.07 6.06 4.41
N GLY A 69 12.93 5.53 3.94
CA GLY A 69 12.66 4.09 3.94
C GLY A 69 13.66 3.29 3.10
N ILE A 70 14.02 3.77 1.91
CA ILE A 70 15.05 3.15 1.05
C ILE A 70 16.43 3.14 1.74
N LEU A 71 16.78 4.25 2.41
CA LEU A 71 18.03 4.38 3.13
C LEU A 71 18.11 3.42 4.32
N LEU A 72 17.04 3.33 5.12
CA LEU A 72 16.96 2.49 6.31
C LEU A 72 16.79 1.00 5.98
N GLY A 73 16.19 0.70 4.83
CA GLY A 73 15.93 -0.65 4.36
C GLY A 73 17.17 -1.41 3.84
N PRO A 74 16.96 -2.62 3.29
CA PRO A 74 18.03 -3.49 2.80
C PRO A 74 18.83 -2.89 1.63
N SER A 75 18.27 -1.90 0.93
CA SER A 75 18.89 -1.28 -0.25
C SER A 75 20.16 -0.48 0.07
N ALA A 76 20.25 0.11 1.28
CA ALA A 76 21.38 0.92 1.70
C ALA A 76 21.95 0.48 3.07
N LEU A 77 21.47 1.03 4.19
CA LEU A 77 22.00 0.71 5.54
C LEU A 77 21.81 -0.78 5.89
N GLY A 78 20.72 -1.38 5.43
CA GLY A 78 20.42 -2.79 5.61
C GLY A 78 21.32 -3.77 4.84
N ARG A 79 22.27 -3.29 4.02
CA ARG A 79 23.34 -4.15 3.47
C ARG A 79 24.24 -4.72 4.57
N ASN A 80 24.32 -4.04 5.72
CA ASN A 80 24.94 -4.59 6.91
C ASN A 80 23.94 -5.48 7.65
N LYS A 81 24.16 -6.81 7.59
CA LYS A 81 23.30 -7.81 8.23
C LYS A 81 23.20 -7.62 9.74
N SER A 82 24.27 -7.19 10.41
CA SER A 82 24.24 -6.97 11.87
C SER A 82 23.28 -5.84 12.25
N TYR A 83 23.26 -4.75 11.48
CA TYR A 83 22.30 -3.67 11.67
C TYR A 83 20.86 -4.13 11.39
N LEU A 84 20.65 -4.84 10.28
CA LEU A 84 19.32 -5.28 9.88
C LEU A 84 18.74 -6.28 10.91
N HIS A 85 19.54 -7.21 11.41
CA HIS A 85 19.09 -8.15 12.45
C HIS A 85 18.87 -7.48 13.80
N ALA A 86 19.63 -6.45 14.16
CA ALA A 86 19.49 -5.74 15.44
C ALA A 86 18.30 -4.76 15.45
N VAL A 87 18.10 -4.02 14.35
CA VAL A 87 17.12 -2.92 14.30
C VAL A 87 15.85 -3.31 13.56
N PHE A 88 15.92 -4.17 12.54
CA PHE A 88 14.76 -4.60 11.74
C PHE A 88 14.68 -6.14 11.61
N PRO A 89 14.64 -6.90 12.72
CA PRO A 89 14.50 -8.35 12.66
C PRO A 89 13.16 -8.74 12.02
N PRO A 90 13.09 -9.86 11.26
CA PRO A 90 11.87 -10.26 10.53
C PRO A 90 10.62 -10.35 11.41
N LYS A 91 10.77 -10.74 12.68
CA LYS A 91 9.67 -10.83 13.64
C LYS A 91 9.05 -9.47 13.99
N SER A 92 9.87 -8.40 14.00
CA SER A 92 9.41 -7.04 14.27
C SER A 92 8.72 -6.39 13.08
N LEU A 93 9.06 -6.82 11.86
CA LEU A 93 8.46 -6.28 10.64
C LEU A 93 6.95 -6.49 10.61
N THR A 94 6.45 -7.63 11.10
CA THR A 94 4.99 -7.85 11.21
C THR A 94 4.33 -6.84 12.14
N VAL A 95 4.98 -6.47 13.25
CA VAL A 95 4.45 -5.44 14.17
C VAL A 95 4.48 -4.06 13.51
N LEU A 96 5.58 -3.70 12.85
CA LEU A 96 5.67 -2.45 12.09
C LEU A 96 4.65 -2.38 10.96
N ASP A 97 4.43 -3.46 10.21
CA ASP A 97 3.48 -3.54 9.10
C ASP A 97 2.05 -3.34 9.61
N THR A 98 1.69 -3.91 10.75
CA THR A 98 0.36 -3.69 11.34
C THR A 98 0.15 -2.23 11.75
N LEU A 99 1.15 -1.60 12.37
CA LEU A 99 1.12 -0.17 12.72
C LEU A 99 1.08 0.73 11.48
N ALA A 100 1.85 0.40 10.44
CA ALA A 100 1.88 1.13 9.18
C ALA A 100 0.53 1.06 8.45
N ASN A 101 -0.09 -0.12 8.39
CA ASN A 101 -1.41 -0.30 7.81
C ASN A 101 -2.48 0.46 8.59
N LEU A 102 -2.42 0.45 9.92
CA LEU A 102 -3.33 1.25 10.76
C LEU A 102 -3.16 2.75 10.50
N GLY A 103 -1.92 3.24 10.43
CA GLY A 103 -1.61 4.62 10.08
C GLY A 103 -2.10 5.00 8.68
N LEU A 104 -1.97 4.10 7.71
CA LEU A 104 -2.48 4.29 6.35
C LEU A 104 -4.01 4.38 6.32
N ILE A 105 -4.71 3.55 7.10
CA ILE A 105 -6.18 3.60 7.21
C ILE A 105 -6.63 4.96 7.78
N PHE A 106 -6.02 5.41 8.88
CA PHE A 106 -6.33 6.73 9.45
C PHE A 106 -6.00 7.88 8.49
N PHE A 107 -4.88 7.76 7.77
CA PHE A 107 -4.49 8.74 6.77
C PHE A 107 -5.51 8.82 5.62
N LEU A 108 -5.92 7.67 5.07
CA LEU A 108 -6.95 7.60 4.03
C LEU A 108 -8.30 8.13 4.51
N PHE A 109 -8.67 7.83 5.75
CA PHE A 109 -9.88 8.35 6.37
C PHE A 109 -9.87 9.88 6.46
N LEU A 110 -8.78 10.48 6.95
CA LEU A 110 -8.64 11.93 7.04
C LEU A 110 -8.65 12.59 5.66
N ALA A 111 -7.92 12.02 4.70
CA ALA A 111 -7.93 12.49 3.31
C ALA A 111 -9.33 12.39 2.68
N GLY A 112 -10.10 11.35 3.03
CA GLY A 112 -11.48 11.16 2.61
C GLY A 112 -12.44 12.24 3.13
N ILE A 113 -12.26 12.69 4.38
CA ILE A 113 -13.06 13.77 4.98
C ILE A 113 -12.79 15.12 4.30
N GLU A 114 -11.55 15.38 3.90
CA GLU A 114 -11.17 16.64 3.26
C GLU A 114 -11.69 16.76 1.81
N LEU A 115 -12.14 15.64 1.22
CA LEU A 115 -12.66 15.60 -0.14
C LEU A 115 -14.14 15.92 -0.21
N ASP A 116 -14.50 16.89 -1.05
CA ASP A 116 -15.89 17.22 -1.34
C ASP A 116 -16.50 16.25 -2.38
N PRO A 117 -17.46 15.37 -1.98
CA PRO A 117 -18.09 14.42 -2.88
C PRO A 117 -18.97 15.10 -3.95
N LYS A 118 -19.47 16.32 -3.71
CA LYS A 118 -20.23 17.07 -4.73
C LYS A 118 -19.34 17.48 -5.89
N SER A 119 -18.07 17.73 -5.59
CA SER A 119 -17.05 18.09 -6.55
C SER A 119 -16.66 16.90 -7.45
N LEU A 120 -16.67 15.68 -6.90
CA LEU A 120 -16.49 14.42 -7.66
C LEU A 120 -17.64 14.18 -8.66
N ARG A 121 -18.88 14.45 -8.24
CA ARG A 121 -20.09 14.13 -9.03
C ARG A 121 -20.34 15.08 -10.21
N LYS A 122 -19.83 16.32 -10.16
CA LYS A 122 -20.08 17.37 -11.16
C LYS A 122 -19.21 17.29 -12.42
N THR A 123 -18.17 16.45 -12.48
CA THR A 123 -17.15 16.50 -13.57
C THR A 123 -16.99 15.17 -14.32
N GLY A 124 -18.07 14.37 -14.40
CA GLY A 124 -18.02 12.95 -14.78
C GLY A 124 -17.36 12.61 -16.12
N GLY A 125 -17.70 13.29 -17.21
CA GLY A 125 -17.23 12.90 -18.55
C GLY A 125 -15.73 13.10 -18.78
N ARG A 126 -15.20 14.29 -18.43
CA ARG A 126 -13.77 14.60 -18.60
C ARG A 126 -12.90 13.80 -17.64
N VAL A 127 -13.35 13.63 -16.40
CA VAL A 127 -12.65 12.82 -15.39
C VAL A 127 -12.55 11.37 -15.83
N LEU A 128 -13.64 10.80 -16.36
CA LEU A 128 -13.63 9.43 -16.86
C LEU A 128 -12.69 9.25 -18.05
N ALA A 129 -12.66 10.21 -18.98
CA ALA A 129 -11.73 10.17 -20.11
C ALA A 129 -10.26 10.18 -19.64
N ILE A 130 -9.92 11.02 -18.65
CA ILE A 130 -8.58 11.09 -18.06
C ILE A 130 -8.23 9.77 -17.33
N ALA A 131 -9.18 9.23 -16.56
CA ALA A 131 -9.03 7.97 -15.85
C ALA A 131 -8.75 6.80 -16.82
N ILE A 132 -9.60 6.65 -17.85
CA ILE A 132 -9.45 5.61 -18.88
C ILE A 132 -8.12 5.77 -19.60
N ALA A 133 -7.79 6.96 -20.08
CA ALA A 133 -6.52 7.20 -20.78
C ALA A 133 -5.31 6.92 -19.87
N GLY A 134 -5.40 7.31 -18.59
CA GLY A 134 -4.36 7.11 -17.58
C GLY A 134 -4.16 5.64 -17.19
N ILE A 135 -5.14 4.76 -17.41
CA ILE A 135 -4.99 3.32 -17.20
C ILE A 135 -4.60 2.63 -18.51
N SER A 136 -5.31 2.90 -19.61
CA SER A 136 -5.16 2.16 -20.86
C SER A 136 -3.76 2.31 -21.46
N LEU A 137 -3.18 3.51 -21.39
CA LEU A 137 -1.88 3.79 -22.00
C LEU A 137 -0.74 3.11 -21.22
N PRO A 138 -0.60 3.28 -19.89
CA PRO A 138 0.39 2.53 -19.12
C PRO A 138 0.15 1.02 -19.15
N PHE A 139 -1.09 0.56 -19.26
CA PHE A 139 -1.41 -0.87 -19.35
C PHE A 139 -0.85 -1.49 -20.64
N ALA A 140 -1.10 -0.82 -21.78
CA ALA A 140 -0.56 -1.25 -23.06
C ALA A 140 0.97 -1.21 -23.08
N LEU A 141 1.58 -0.15 -22.53
CA LEU A 141 3.03 -0.06 -22.38
C LEU A 141 3.59 -1.14 -21.45
N GLY A 142 2.87 -1.48 -20.39
CA GLY A 142 3.25 -2.53 -19.45
C GLY A 142 3.25 -3.89 -20.11
N ILE A 143 2.22 -4.23 -20.89
CA ILE A 143 2.19 -5.44 -21.71
C ILE A 143 3.35 -5.43 -22.73
N GLY A 144 3.57 -4.31 -23.42
CA GLY A 144 4.66 -4.17 -24.38
C GLY A 144 6.03 -4.43 -23.74
N SER A 145 6.29 -3.82 -22.58
CA SER A 145 7.53 -4.03 -21.82
C SER A 145 7.67 -5.48 -21.34
N SER A 146 6.57 -6.14 -21.00
CA SER A 146 6.55 -7.52 -20.52
C SER A 146 7.10 -8.50 -21.54
N PHE A 147 6.83 -8.30 -22.83
CA PHE A 147 7.41 -9.14 -23.89
C PHE A 147 8.94 -9.03 -23.94
N VAL A 148 9.47 -7.82 -23.76
CA VAL A 148 10.93 -7.57 -23.73
C VAL A 148 11.56 -8.17 -22.46
N LEU A 149 10.90 -8.00 -21.32
CA LEU A 149 11.33 -8.52 -20.02
C LEU A 149 11.26 -10.06 -19.95
N GLN A 150 10.26 -10.67 -20.57
CA GLN A 150 10.14 -12.13 -20.63
C GLN A 150 11.25 -12.75 -21.49
N ALA A 151 11.63 -12.08 -22.58
CA ALA A 151 12.72 -12.52 -23.44
C ALA A 151 14.10 -12.47 -22.75
N THR A 152 14.28 -11.56 -21.79
CA THR A 152 15.59 -11.27 -21.17
C THR A 152 15.76 -11.90 -19.78
N ILE A 153 14.75 -11.81 -18.89
CA ILE A 153 14.91 -12.08 -17.45
C ILE A 153 14.00 -13.21 -16.96
N ALA A 154 12.78 -13.36 -17.50
CA ALA A 154 11.76 -14.27 -16.94
C ALA A 154 11.45 -15.50 -17.82
N LYS A 155 12.46 -16.32 -18.11
CA LYS A 155 12.27 -17.60 -18.82
C LYS A 155 11.56 -18.61 -17.91
N GLY A 156 10.32 -18.99 -18.23
CA GLY A 156 9.57 -20.06 -17.54
C GLY A 156 8.34 -19.63 -16.73
N VAL A 157 7.94 -18.35 -16.78
CA VAL A 157 6.72 -17.85 -16.12
C VAL A 157 5.53 -17.91 -17.08
N ASN A 158 4.32 -18.22 -16.58
CA ASN A 158 3.07 -18.15 -17.34
C ASN A 158 2.93 -16.78 -18.02
N THR A 159 3.08 -16.75 -19.34
CA THR A 159 3.11 -15.54 -20.16
C THR A 159 1.87 -14.67 -19.92
N SER A 160 0.67 -15.26 -19.96
CA SER A 160 -0.59 -14.52 -19.78
C SER A 160 -0.69 -13.83 -18.42
N ALA A 161 -0.40 -14.54 -17.33
CA ALA A 161 -0.44 -13.99 -15.99
C ALA A 161 0.61 -12.89 -15.78
N PHE A 162 1.82 -13.09 -16.29
CA PHE A 162 2.90 -12.09 -16.20
C PHE A 162 2.56 -10.80 -16.95
N LEU A 163 2.04 -10.91 -18.17
CA LEU A 163 1.64 -9.76 -19.00
C LEU A 163 0.54 -8.94 -18.33
N VAL A 164 -0.51 -9.61 -17.83
CA VAL A 164 -1.60 -8.93 -17.14
C VAL A 164 -1.10 -8.31 -15.85
N TYR A 165 -0.31 -9.03 -15.05
CA TYR A 165 0.24 -8.50 -13.80
C TYR A 165 1.08 -7.24 -14.03
N MET A 166 1.97 -7.25 -15.02
CA MET A 166 2.80 -6.09 -15.37
C MET A 166 1.97 -4.93 -15.94
N GLY A 167 0.99 -5.21 -16.79
CA GLY A 167 0.05 -4.20 -17.29
C GLY A 167 -0.70 -3.52 -16.14
N VAL A 168 -1.23 -4.31 -15.20
CA VAL A 168 -1.90 -3.80 -14.00
C VAL A 168 -0.92 -3.00 -13.13
N ALA A 169 0.24 -3.57 -12.79
CA ALA A 169 1.21 -2.95 -11.89
C ALA A 169 1.68 -1.56 -12.35
N LEU A 170 1.83 -1.36 -13.67
CA LEU A 170 2.25 -0.08 -14.24
C LEU A 170 1.11 0.93 -14.44
N SER A 171 -0.15 0.50 -14.31
CA SER A 171 -1.33 1.35 -14.52
C SER A 171 -1.97 1.88 -13.25
N ILE A 172 -1.64 1.28 -12.10
CA ILE A 172 -2.25 1.65 -10.82
C ILE A 172 -1.62 2.95 -10.32
N THR A 173 -2.47 3.96 -10.07
CA THR A 173 -2.08 5.20 -9.40
C THR A 173 -2.51 5.19 -7.94
N ALA A 174 -1.59 5.40 -7.00
CA ALA A 174 -1.90 5.43 -5.58
C ALA A 174 -2.60 6.73 -5.17
N PHE A 175 -3.93 6.67 -5.03
CA PHE A 175 -4.77 7.77 -4.54
C PHE A 175 -4.27 8.43 -3.24
N PRO A 176 -3.93 7.68 -2.15
CA PRO A 176 -3.49 8.30 -0.90
C PRO A 176 -2.26 9.20 -1.07
N VAL A 177 -1.29 8.77 -1.86
CA VAL A 177 -0.05 9.53 -2.07
C VAL A 177 -0.33 10.82 -2.84
N LEU A 178 -1.18 10.76 -3.87
CA LEU A 178 -1.60 11.95 -4.61
C LEU A 178 -2.35 12.94 -3.71
N ALA A 179 -3.30 12.45 -2.92
CA ALA A 179 -4.07 13.26 -1.96
C ALA A 179 -3.13 14.03 -1.03
N ARG A 180 -2.13 13.31 -0.48
CA ARG A 180 -1.12 13.89 0.41
C ARG A 180 -0.32 15.00 -0.26
N ILE A 181 0.16 14.76 -1.47
CA ILE A 181 0.98 15.72 -2.21
C ILE A 181 0.16 16.98 -2.51
N LEU A 182 -1.08 16.83 -2.97
CA LEU A 182 -1.94 17.97 -3.26
C LEU A 182 -2.33 18.74 -1.99
N ALA A 183 -2.53 18.07 -0.85
CA ALA A 183 -2.77 18.71 0.44
C ALA A 183 -1.55 19.53 0.88
N GLU A 184 -0.36 18.94 0.81
CA GLU A 184 0.89 19.58 1.19
C GLU A 184 1.22 20.79 0.30
N LEU A 185 0.93 20.70 -1.00
CA LEU A 185 1.08 21.78 -1.96
C LEU A 185 -0.08 22.80 -1.92
N LYS A 186 -1.10 22.61 -1.09
CA LYS A 186 -2.32 23.43 -1.00
C LYS A 186 -3.08 23.55 -2.33
N LEU A 187 -3.06 22.50 -3.15
CA LEU A 187 -3.69 22.45 -4.47
C LEU A 187 -5.06 21.75 -4.48
N LEU A 188 -5.50 21.14 -3.37
CA LEU A 188 -6.74 20.36 -3.29
C LEU A 188 -7.99 21.12 -3.75
N THR A 189 -8.07 22.42 -3.47
CA THR A 189 -9.25 23.25 -3.78
C THR A 189 -9.25 23.78 -5.21
N THR A 190 -8.12 23.67 -5.93
CA THR A 190 -8.00 24.14 -7.31
C THR A 190 -8.79 23.27 -8.28
N SER A 191 -9.15 23.81 -9.45
CA SER A 191 -9.83 23.03 -10.50
C SER A 191 -9.02 21.82 -10.96
N VAL A 192 -7.70 21.97 -11.06
CA VAL A 192 -6.76 20.90 -11.43
C VAL A 192 -6.65 19.85 -10.33
N GLY A 193 -6.48 20.27 -9.07
CA GLY A 193 -6.42 19.35 -7.93
C GLY A 193 -7.71 18.55 -7.77
N ARG A 194 -8.86 19.20 -7.90
CA ARG A 194 -10.17 18.54 -7.87
C ARG A 194 -10.35 17.50 -8.98
N MET A 195 -9.95 17.85 -10.20
CA MET A 195 -10.01 16.95 -11.36
C MET A 195 -9.07 15.75 -11.18
N ALA A 196 -7.84 15.99 -10.71
CA ALA A 196 -6.86 14.94 -10.43
C ALA A 196 -7.33 14.00 -9.31
N MET A 197 -7.88 14.54 -8.21
CA MET A 197 -8.45 13.73 -7.12
C MET A 197 -9.63 12.88 -7.58
N SER A 198 -10.52 13.45 -8.39
CA SER A 198 -11.67 12.71 -8.94
C SER A 198 -11.23 11.59 -9.88
N ALA A 199 -10.25 11.86 -10.76
CA ALA A 199 -9.71 10.85 -11.67
C ALA A 199 -8.96 9.74 -10.91
N ALA A 200 -8.16 10.11 -9.91
CA ALA A 200 -7.45 9.15 -9.08
C ALA A 200 -8.39 8.26 -8.25
N ALA A 201 -9.51 8.80 -7.75
CA ALA A 201 -10.52 8.00 -7.06
C ALA A 201 -11.18 6.96 -7.98
N VAL A 202 -11.52 7.35 -9.22
CA VAL A 202 -12.02 6.41 -10.23
C VAL A 202 -10.95 5.36 -10.59
N ASN A 203 -9.70 5.78 -10.73
CA ASN A 203 -8.59 4.87 -11.00
C ASN A 203 -8.33 3.89 -9.85
N ASP A 204 -8.48 4.30 -8.60
CA ASP A 204 -8.28 3.41 -7.43
C ASP A 204 -9.32 2.29 -7.41
N VAL A 205 -10.59 2.62 -7.70
CA VAL A 205 -11.65 1.60 -7.87
C VAL A 205 -11.32 0.63 -9.02
N ALA A 206 -10.91 1.18 -10.17
CA ALA A 206 -10.51 0.36 -11.32
C ALA A 206 -9.26 -0.50 -11.01
N ALA A 207 -8.31 0.02 -10.24
CA ALA A 207 -7.11 -0.68 -9.81
C ALA A 207 -7.44 -1.92 -8.99
N TRP A 208 -8.38 -1.85 -8.04
CA TRP A 208 -8.81 -3.01 -7.26
C TRP A 208 -9.49 -4.08 -8.13
N ILE A 209 -10.31 -3.67 -9.10
CA ILE A 209 -10.95 -4.60 -10.06
C ILE A 209 -9.88 -5.29 -10.92
N LEU A 210 -8.93 -4.52 -11.46
CA LEU A 210 -7.83 -5.03 -12.28
C LEU A 210 -6.88 -5.93 -11.49
N LEU A 211 -6.60 -5.60 -10.23
CA LEU A 211 -5.78 -6.41 -9.34
C LEU A 211 -6.48 -7.73 -9.01
N ALA A 212 -7.78 -7.71 -8.72
CA ALA A 212 -8.56 -8.93 -8.51
C ALA A 212 -8.54 -9.83 -9.75
N LEU A 213 -8.67 -9.24 -10.95
CA LEU A 213 -8.55 -9.96 -12.21
C LEU A 213 -7.13 -10.56 -12.41
N ALA A 214 -6.08 -9.79 -12.11
CA ALA A 214 -4.70 -10.27 -12.22
C ALA A 214 -4.42 -11.46 -11.27
N VAL A 215 -4.91 -11.39 -10.03
CA VAL A 215 -4.82 -12.49 -9.06
C VAL A 215 -5.59 -13.72 -9.54
N ALA A 216 -6.82 -13.53 -10.05
CA ALA A 216 -7.64 -14.61 -10.56
C ALA A 216 -7.02 -15.32 -11.77
N LEU A 217 -6.32 -14.59 -12.65
CA LEU A 217 -5.60 -15.13 -13.80
C LEU A 217 -4.23 -15.73 -13.45
N SER A 218 -3.61 -15.29 -12.35
CA SER A 218 -2.34 -15.83 -11.85
C SER A 218 -2.50 -17.13 -11.04
N GLY A 219 -3.73 -17.48 -10.63
CA GLY A 219 -4.02 -18.72 -9.92
C GLY A 219 -3.87 -19.95 -10.83
N ASN A 220 -3.14 -20.96 -10.37
CA ASN A 220 -2.84 -22.19 -11.12
C ASN A 220 -4.03 -23.19 -11.10
N SER A 221 -5.24 -22.72 -11.41
CA SER A 221 -6.48 -23.46 -11.16
C SER A 221 -7.10 -24.04 -12.44
N GLN A 222 -7.16 -25.37 -12.50
CA GLN A 222 -7.74 -26.18 -13.59
C GLN A 222 -9.28 -26.07 -13.72
N SER A 223 -9.93 -25.04 -13.15
CA SER A 223 -11.39 -24.90 -13.20
C SER A 223 -11.87 -23.43 -13.10
N PRO A 224 -12.71 -22.95 -14.04
CA PRO A 224 -13.19 -21.56 -14.07
C PRO A 224 -14.13 -21.18 -12.90
N PHE A 225 -14.64 -22.17 -12.18
CA PHE A 225 -15.51 -21.99 -11.00
C PHE A 225 -14.84 -21.22 -9.86
N VAL A 226 -13.52 -21.37 -9.66
CA VAL A 226 -12.79 -20.67 -8.58
C VAL A 226 -12.73 -19.16 -8.85
N SER A 227 -12.45 -18.79 -10.09
CA SER A 227 -12.38 -17.38 -10.52
C SER A 227 -13.73 -16.67 -10.36
N LEU A 228 -14.82 -17.36 -10.75
CA LEU A 228 -16.18 -16.86 -10.56
C LEU A 228 -16.55 -16.70 -9.08
N TRP A 229 -16.16 -17.65 -8.22
CA TRP A 229 -16.40 -17.58 -6.79
C TRP A 229 -15.67 -16.41 -6.11
N VAL A 230 -14.39 -16.19 -6.47
CA VAL A 230 -13.60 -15.04 -6.00
C VAL A 230 -14.25 -13.72 -6.44
N PHE A 231 -14.73 -13.63 -7.67
CA PHE A 231 -15.43 -12.44 -8.15
C PHE A 231 -16.76 -12.18 -7.41
N LEU A 232 -17.58 -13.22 -7.20
CA LEU A 232 -18.85 -13.14 -6.49
C LEU A 232 -18.66 -12.74 -5.02
N SER A 233 -17.71 -13.37 -4.33
CA SER A 233 -17.37 -13.04 -2.95
C SER A 233 -16.84 -11.60 -2.81
N GLY A 234 -16.01 -11.14 -3.76
CA GLY A 234 -15.55 -9.75 -3.83
C GLY A 234 -16.71 -8.76 -4.02
N CYS A 235 -17.60 -9.03 -4.97
CA CYS A 235 -18.81 -8.22 -5.18
C CYS A 235 -19.69 -8.19 -3.92
N GLY A 236 -19.91 -9.35 -3.29
CA GLY A 236 -20.68 -9.47 -2.05
C GLY A 236 -20.08 -8.67 -0.90
N PHE A 237 -18.75 -8.71 -0.75
CA PHE A 237 -18.03 -7.93 0.26
C PHE A 237 -18.17 -6.42 0.03
N VAL A 238 -18.04 -5.95 -1.23
CA VAL A 238 -18.21 -4.53 -1.57
C VAL A 238 -19.63 -4.06 -1.29
N VAL A 239 -20.64 -4.82 -1.69
CA VAL A 239 -22.05 -4.50 -1.42
C VAL A 239 -22.32 -4.44 0.08
N CYS A 240 -21.85 -5.44 0.84
CA CYS A 240 -21.98 -5.47 2.30
C CYS A 240 -21.29 -4.26 2.96
N SER A 241 -20.09 -3.92 2.49
CA SER A 241 -19.34 -2.75 2.99
C SER A 241 -20.09 -1.45 2.72
N ILE A 242 -20.63 -1.27 1.51
CA ILE A 242 -21.44 -0.09 1.16
C ILE A 242 -22.69 -0.02 2.05
N LEU A 243 -23.39 -1.15 2.23
CA LEU A 243 -24.61 -1.24 3.02
C LEU A 243 -24.39 -1.06 4.53
N THR A 244 -23.20 -1.31 5.06
CA THR A 244 -22.88 -1.13 6.49
C THR A 244 -22.24 0.22 6.75
N VAL A 245 -21.26 0.61 5.95
CA VAL A 245 -20.46 1.82 6.17
C VAL A 245 -21.27 3.09 5.91
N LEU A 246 -22.05 3.16 4.82
CA LEU A 246 -22.86 4.35 4.52
C LEU A 246 -23.91 4.69 5.59
N PRO A 247 -24.71 3.73 6.12
CA PRO A 247 -25.65 4.05 7.17
C PRO A 247 -24.96 4.38 8.49
N ILE A 248 -23.83 3.74 8.84
CA ILE A 248 -23.05 4.11 10.03
C ILE A 248 -22.59 5.57 9.92
N PHE A 249 -22.04 5.99 8.78
CA PHE A 249 -21.63 7.38 8.57
C PHE A 249 -22.80 8.36 8.62
N LYS A 250 -23.95 8.01 8.00
CA LYS A 250 -25.15 8.85 8.08
C LYS A 250 -25.67 8.97 9.50
N TRP A 251 -25.65 7.89 10.26
CA TRP A 251 -26.05 7.84 11.67
C TRP A 251 -25.14 8.72 12.52
N MET A 252 -23.82 8.57 12.39
CA MET A 252 -22.84 9.42 13.09
C MET A 252 -22.97 10.90 12.71
N ALA A 253 -23.21 11.21 11.43
CA ALA A 253 -23.40 12.59 10.98
C ALA A 253 -24.69 13.22 11.51
N GLN A 254 -25.72 12.42 11.81
CA GLN A 254 -26.95 12.89 12.44
C GLN A 254 -26.76 13.15 13.95
N GLN A 255 -25.80 12.49 14.59
CA GLN A 255 -25.47 12.70 16.01
C GLN A 255 -24.47 13.83 16.25
N CYS A 256 -23.61 14.15 15.28
CA CYS A 256 -22.77 15.35 15.32
C CYS A 256 -23.58 16.56 14.83
N HIS A 257 -24.53 17.00 15.65
CA HIS A 257 -25.24 18.26 15.49
C HIS A 257 -24.72 19.23 16.55
N GLU A 258 -23.52 19.78 16.32
CA GLU A 258 -23.02 21.04 16.92
C GLU A 258 -22.18 21.80 15.88
#